data_AF-A0A3N5KYK3-F1
#
_entry.id   AF-A0A3N5KYK3-F1
#
_cell.length_a   1.000
_cell.length_b   1.000
_cell.length_c   1.000
_cell.angle_alpha   90.00
_cell.angle_beta   90.00
_cell.angle_gamma   90.00
#
_symmetry.space_group_name_H-M   'P 1'
#
loop_
_entity.id
_entity.type
_entity.pdbx_description
1 polymer ?
#
loop_
_entity_poly.entity_id
_entity_poly.type
_entity_poly.pdbx_seq_one_letter_code
_entity_poly.pdbx_strand_id
1 'polypeptide(L)'
;MAFFWRSPSHELQAATLAALLNRCGLLSSPQVLFRPTLEEVATFCDVYDTFRILCPETVITFEHAWYLMQVLARLDEFVLARCPDCQALWIRDTLDLLPDNCPACRSGPCVA
;
A
#
# COMPACT_ATOMS: atom_id res chain seq x y z
N MET A 1 -10.76 9.58 3.30
CA MET A 1 -9.31 9.38 3.03
C MET A 1 -8.46 9.12 4.29
N ALA A 2 -8.99 9.22 5.52
CA ALA A 2 -8.19 8.96 6.72
C ALA A 2 -8.03 7.48 7.13
N PHE A 3 -8.63 6.51 6.41
CA PHE A 3 -8.71 5.11 6.89
C PHE A 3 -7.33 4.45 7.08
N PHE A 4 -6.43 4.60 6.10
CA PHE A 4 -5.10 3.99 6.16
C PHE A 4 -4.14 4.66 7.14
N TRP A 5 -4.44 5.88 7.59
CA TRP A 5 -3.64 6.67 8.56
C TRP A 5 -4.27 6.75 9.96
N ARG A 6 -5.28 5.93 10.26
CA ARG A 6 -5.93 5.96 11.60
C ARG A 6 -5.01 5.52 12.73
N SER A 7 -4.05 4.65 12.44
CA SER A 7 -3.03 4.22 13.39
C SER A 7 -1.78 3.72 12.66
N PRO A 8 -0.61 3.65 13.34
CA PRO A 8 0.60 3.09 12.76
C PRO A 8 0.43 1.65 12.26
N SER A 9 -0.46 0.87 12.89
CA SER A 9 -0.80 -0.48 12.43
C SER A 9 -1.59 -0.49 11.10
N HIS A 10 -2.50 0.47 10.88
CA HIS A 10 -3.19 0.60 9.59
C HIS A 10 -2.20 0.97 8.48
N GLU A 11 -1.28 1.89 8.78
CA GLU A 11 -0.27 2.33 7.81
C GLU A 11 0.68 1.19 7.44
N LEU A 12 1.09 0.37 8.42
CA LEU A 12 1.93 -0.79 8.18
C LEU A 12 1.19 -1.86 7.36
N GLN A 13 -0.06 -2.16 7.68
CA GLN A 13 -0.89 -3.11 6.90
C GLN A 13 -1.07 -2.63 5.46
N ALA A 14 -1.34 -1.33 5.28
CA ALA A 14 -1.49 -0.74 3.95
C ALA A 14 -0.17 -0.78 3.17
N ALA A 15 0.96 -0.48 3.82
CA ALA A 15 2.29 -0.58 3.23
C ALA A 15 2.62 -2.02 2.78
N THR A 16 2.30 -3.02 3.60
CA THR A 16 2.44 -4.44 3.25
C THR A 16 1.63 -4.79 2.01
N LEU A 17 0.35 -4.39 1.97
CA LEU A 17 -0.51 -4.63 0.82
C LEU A 17 0.03 -3.93 -0.45
N ALA A 18 0.44 -2.67 -0.35
CA ALA A 18 1.01 -1.93 -1.47
C ALA A 18 2.30 -2.56 -2.00
N ALA A 19 3.15 -3.08 -1.11
CA ALA A 19 4.36 -3.80 -1.49
C ALA A 19 4.04 -5.09 -2.26
N LEU A 20 3.01 -5.85 -1.85
CA LEU A 20 2.56 -7.05 -2.57
C LEU A 20 2.00 -6.69 -3.95
N LEU A 21 1.15 -5.68 -4.04
CA LEU A 21 0.59 -5.19 -5.30
C LEU A 21 1.70 -4.77 -6.27
N ASN A 22 2.69 -4.03 -5.79
CA ASN A 22 3.85 -3.63 -6.58
C ASN A 22 4.69 -4.84 -7.01
N ARG A 23 4.88 -5.83 -6.12
CA ARG A 23 5.64 -7.04 -6.42
C ARG A 23 4.97 -7.93 -7.48
N CYS A 24 3.64 -7.97 -7.49
CA CYS A 24 2.83 -8.67 -8.49
C CYS A 24 2.63 -7.87 -9.78
N GLY A 25 3.26 -6.69 -9.89
CA GLY A 25 3.26 -5.88 -11.10
C GLY A 25 2.00 -5.04 -11.33
N LEU A 26 1.05 -5.07 -10.39
CA LEU A 26 -0.24 -4.36 -10.48
C LEU A 26 -0.11 -2.83 -10.41
N LEU A 27 1.07 -2.33 -9.98
CA LEU A 27 1.39 -0.91 -9.86
C LEU A 27 2.56 -0.49 -10.77
N SER A 28 2.94 -1.31 -11.75
CA SER A 28 4.14 -1.07 -12.58
C SER A 28 4.01 0.11 -13.53
N SER A 29 2.78 0.48 -13.91
CA SER A 29 2.51 1.56 -14.85
C SER A 29 1.35 2.41 -14.33
N PRO A 30 1.52 3.74 -14.23
CA PRO A 30 0.44 4.61 -13.82
C PRO A 30 -0.66 4.61 -14.88
N GLN A 31 -1.91 4.42 -14.44
CA GLN A 31 -3.08 4.35 -15.29
C GLN A 31 -3.93 5.61 -15.10
N VAL A 32 -3.95 6.51 -16.09
CA VAL A 32 -4.81 7.71 -16.08
C VAL A 32 -6.29 7.34 -16.00
N LEU A 33 -6.68 6.28 -16.71
CA LEU A 33 -7.96 5.62 -16.60
C LEU A 33 -7.71 4.24 -15.97
N PHE A 34 -8.01 4.10 -14.67
CA PHE A 34 -7.88 2.81 -14.00
C PHE A 34 -8.85 1.81 -14.63
N ARG A 35 -8.32 0.89 -15.44
CA ARG A 35 -9.10 -0.10 -16.16
C ARG A 35 -8.34 -1.42 -16.17
N PRO A 36 -8.39 -2.17 -15.06
CA PRO A 36 -7.68 -3.43 -14.96
C PRO A 36 -8.29 -4.44 -15.94
N THR A 37 -7.41 -5.25 -16.52
CA THR A 37 -7.74 -6.46 -17.25
C THR A 37 -8.29 -7.52 -16.31
N LEU A 38 -8.96 -8.54 -16.86
CA LEU A 38 -9.47 -9.65 -16.05
C LEU A 38 -8.33 -10.39 -15.32
N GLU A 39 -7.15 -10.51 -15.95
CA GLU A 39 -5.97 -11.14 -15.36
C GLU A 39 -5.42 -10.33 -14.17
N GLU A 40 -5.39 -9.00 -14.28
CA GLU A 40 -5.01 -8.12 -13.17
C GLU A 40 -6.00 -8.21 -12.01
N VAL A 41 -7.31 -8.33 -12.29
CA VAL A 41 -8.33 -8.54 -11.25
C VAL A 41 -8.16 -9.89 -10.56
N ALA A 42 -7.90 -10.97 -11.31
CA ALA A 42 -7.62 -12.28 -10.74
C ALA A 42 -6.37 -12.27 -9.85
N THR A 43 -5.29 -11.64 -10.34
CA THR A 43 -4.05 -11.47 -9.58
C THR A 43 -4.29 -10.66 -8.31
N PHE A 44 -5.14 -9.62 -8.36
CA PHE A 44 -5.51 -8.86 -7.18
C PHE A 44 -6.19 -9.73 -6.12
N CYS A 45 -7.12 -10.62 -6.51
CA CYS A 45 -7.76 -11.54 -5.58
C CYS A 45 -6.73 -12.43 -4.86
N ASP A 46 -5.79 -13.01 -5.61
CA ASP A 46 -4.73 -13.86 -5.05
C ASP A 46 -3.81 -13.07 -4.09
N VAL A 47 -3.49 -11.82 -4.45
CA VAL A 47 -2.71 -10.91 -3.59
C VAL A 47 -3.46 -10.60 -2.30
N TYR A 48 -4.76 -10.32 -2.38
CA TYR A 48 -5.57 -10.02 -1.21
C TYR A 48 -5.69 -11.22 -0.25
N ASP A 49 -5.87 -12.42 -0.79
CA ASP A 49 -5.89 -13.64 0.03
C ASP A 49 -4.53 -13.89 0.70
N THR A 50 -3.43 -13.68 -0.04
CA THR A 50 -2.06 -13.75 0.52
C THR A 50 -1.87 -12.71 1.63
N PHE A 51 -2.34 -11.48 1.43
CA PHE A 51 -2.29 -10.42 2.42
C PHE A 51 -3.04 -10.80 3.71
N ARG A 52 -4.21 -11.43 3.61
CA ARG A 52 -4.95 -11.90 4.79
C ARG A 52 -4.23 -12.99 5.57
N ILE A 53 -3.45 -13.83 4.91
CA ILE A 53 -2.60 -14.83 5.58
C ILE A 53 -1.46 -14.14 6.34
N LEU A 54 -0.85 -13.11 5.75
CA LEU A 54 0.24 -12.35 6.37
C LEU A 54 -0.22 -11.41 7.48
N CYS A 55 -1.45 -10.91 7.40
CA CYS A 55 -2.07 -9.98 8.35
C CYS A 55 -3.44 -10.53 8.78
N PRO A 56 -3.49 -11.55 9.65
CA PRO A 56 -4.74 -12.20 10.04
C PRO A 56 -5.71 -11.26 10.78
N GLU A 57 -5.19 -10.32 11.56
CA GLU A 57 -5.95 -9.28 12.27
C GLU A 57 -6.08 -7.99 11.44
N THR A 58 -6.15 -8.11 10.11
CA THR A 58 -6.29 -6.95 9.23
C THR A 58 -7.69 -6.34 9.32
N VAL A 59 -7.72 -5.01 9.42
CA VAL A 59 -8.95 -4.21 9.32
C VAL A 59 -9.22 -3.76 7.88
N ILE A 60 -8.26 -3.96 6.98
CA ILE A 60 -8.36 -3.62 5.56
C ILE A 60 -9.26 -4.66 4.89
N THR A 61 -10.49 -4.26 4.59
CA THR A 61 -11.43 -5.09 3.82
C THR A 61 -11.04 -5.14 2.34
N PHE A 62 -11.70 -6.03 1.58
CA PHE A 62 -11.47 -6.19 0.15
C PHE A 62 -11.69 -4.87 -0.61
N GLU A 63 -12.75 -4.14 -0.26
CA GLU A 63 -13.10 -2.85 -0.86
C GLU A 63 -12.05 -1.78 -0.58
N HIS A 64 -11.51 -1.75 0.65
CA HIS A 64 -10.42 -0.86 1.00
C HIS A 64 -9.15 -1.21 0.21
N ALA A 65 -8.82 -2.50 0.11
CA ALA A 65 -7.67 -2.96 -0.66
C ALA A 65 -7.80 -2.60 -2.15
N TRP A 66 -9.00 -2.77 -2.73
CA TRP A 66 -9.28 -2.44 -4.12
C TRP A 66 -9.21 -0.93 -4.37
N TYR A 67 -9.75 -0.13 -3.45
CA TYR A 67 -9.64 1.33 -3.51
C TYR A 67 -8.18 1.79 -3.39
N LEU A 68 -7.38 1.17 -2.50
CA LEU A 68 -5.96 1.49 -2.38
C LEU A 68 -5.20 1.22 -3.69
N MET A 69 -5.43 0.08 -4.34
CA MET A 69 -4.85 -0.23 -5.64
C MET A 69 -5.20 0.84 -6.68
N GLN A 70 -6.47 1.27 -6.74
CA GLN A 70 -6.92 2.32 -7.67
C GLN A 70 -6.17 3.63 -7.48
N VAL A 71 -6.07 4.10 -6.24
CA VAL A 71 -5.42 5.38 -5.95
C VAL A 71 -3.92 5.32 -6.23
N LEU A 72 -3.26 4.22 -5.84
CA LEU A 72 -1.83 4.01 -6.13
C LEU A 72 -1.54 3.89 -7.63
N ALA A 73 -2.38 3.17 -8.37
CA ALA A 73 -2.23 3.04 -9.82
C ALA A 73 -2.44 4.37 -10.55
N ARG A 74 -3.20 5.31 -9.98
CA ARG A 74 -3.44 6.63 -10.57
C ARG A 74 -2.39 7.68 -10.17
N LEU A 75 -1.56 7.41 -9.17
CA LEU A 75 -0.62 8.38 -8.56
C LEU A 75 -1.32 9.68 -8.13
N ASP A 76 -2.57 9.58 -7.65
CA ASP A 76 -3.43 10.73 -7.37
C ASP A 76 -3.14 11.29 -5.98
N GLU A 77 -3.76 10.69 -4.95
CA GLU A 77 -3.61 11.11 -3.55
C GLU A 77 -2.43 10.43 -2.85
N PHE A 78 -2.09 9.21 -3.28
CA PHE A 78 -1.11 8.36 -2.62
C PHE A 78 -0.10 7.80 -3.60
N VAL A 79 1.16 7.75 -3.16
CA VAL A 79 2.27 7.18 -3.92
C VAL A 79 3.03 6.16 -3.08
N LEU A 80 3.62 5.18 -3.77
CA LEU A 80 4.60 4.29 -3.16
C LEU A 80 5.94 5.01 -3.04
N ALA A 81 6.44 5.11 -1.82
CA ALA A 81 7.76 5.65 -1.50
C ALA A 81 8.65 4.57 -0.89
N ARG A 82 9.96 4.78 -0.96
CA ARG A 82 10.93 4.02 -0.18
C ARG A 82 11.34 4.83 1.03
N CYS A 83 11.38 4.18 2.20
CA CYS A 83 11.90 4.81 3.40
C CYS A 83 13.40 5.11 3.22
N PRO A 84 13.88 6.33 3.55
CA PRO A 84 15.31 6.63 3.47
C PRO A 84 16.15 5.76 4.41
N ASP A 85 15.62 5.39 5.58
CA ASP A 85 16.37 4.63 6.60
C ASP A 85 16.42 3.12 6.31
N CYS A 86 15.25 2.49 6.15
CA CYS A 86 15.15 1.02 6.02
C CYS A 86 14.89 0.55 4.59
N GLN A 87 14.75 1.47 3.62
CA GLN A 87 14.45 1.18 2.21
C GLN A 87 13.13 0.39 1.97
N ALA A 88 12.33 0.16 3.01
CA ALA A 88 11.03 -0.49 2.89
C ALA A 88 10.08 0.35 2.05
N LEU A 89 9.22 -0.32 1.28
CA LEU A 89 8.12 0.30 0.56
C LEU A 89 7.02 0.70 1.55
N TRP A 90 6.53 1.92 1.43
CA TRP A 90 5.42 2.44 2.22
C TRP A 90 4.59 3.43 1.41
N ILE A 91 3.39 3.72 1.89
CA ILE A 91 2.46 4.64 1.23
C ILE A 91 2.66 6.04 1.78
N ARG A 92 2.92 6.99 0.90
CA ARG A 92 3.08 8.41 1.22
C ARG A 92 1.94 9.21 0.58
N ASP A 93 1.37 10.13 1.34
CA ASP A 93 0.43 11.13 0.82
C ASP A 93 1.21 12.19 0.03
N THR A 94 0.72 12.53 -1.17
CA THR A 94 1.39 13.47 -2.08
C THR A 94 1.34 14.92 -1.58
N LEU A 95 0.40 15.25 -0.69
CA LEU A 95 0.21 16.57 -0.12
C LEU A 95 0.94 16.78 1.20
N ASP A 96 1.45 15.70 1.80
CA ASP A 96 2.08 15.75 3.12
C ASP A 96 3.55 16.15 3.00
N LEU A 97 3.94 17.18 3.74
CA LEU A 97 5.25 17.84 3.61
C LEU A 97 6.36 17.17 4.43
N LEU A 98 6.02 16.34 5.43
CA LEU A 98 6.90 15.57 6.32
C LEU A 98 6.01 14.66 7.20
N PRO A 99 6.41 13.43 7.60
CA PRO A 99 7.76 12.85 7.56
C PRO A 99 8.00 11.89 6.38
N ASP A 100 9.24 11.81 5.88
CA ASP A 100 9.66 10.91 4.78
C ASP A 100 9.96 9.46 5.21
N ASN A 101 9.84 9.13 6.49
CA ASN A 101 10.22 7.84 7.05
C ASN A 101 8.99 6.93 7.20
N CYS A 102 9.11 5.63 6.97
CA CYS A 102 7.99 4.70 7.09
C CYS A 102 7.43 4.61 8.52
N PRO A 103 6.17 4.17 8.70
CA PRO A 103 5.55 3.99 10.02
C PRO A 103 6.41 3.17 11.01
N ALA A 104 7.09 2.13 10.52
CA ALA A 104 7.95 1.29 11.35
C ALA A 104 9.11 2.10 11.94
N CYS A 105 9.86 2.84 11.12
CA CYS A 105 10.96 3.72 11.55
C CYS A 105 10.48 4.85 12.48
N ARG A 106 9.23 5.32 12.33
CA ARG A 106 8.64 6.32 13.24
C ARG A 106 8.29 5.74 14.61
N SER A 107 7.89 4.46 14.65
CA SER A 107 7.44 3.79 15.88
C SER A 107 8.57 3.18 16.72
N GLY A 108 9.78 3.07 16.18
CA GLY A 108 10.96 2.54 16.88
C GLY A 108 12.08 2.17 15.90
N PRO A 109 13.27 1.75 16.39
CA PRO A 109 14.35 1.35 15.51
C PRO A 109 13.93 0.13 14.69
N CYS A 110 13.86 0.28 13.37
CA CYS A 110 13.74 -0.85 12.45
C CYS A 110 15.01 -1.70 12.58
N VAL A 111 14.91 -2.83 13.29
CA VAL A 111 15.90 -3.89 13.17
C VAL A 111 15.63 -4.56 11.84
N ALA A 112 16.57 -4.40 10.91
CA ALA A 112 16.57 -4.96 9.56
C ALA A 112 16.44 -6.48 9.56
#